data_AF-A0A9X2ESL6-F1
#
_entry.id   AF-A0A9X2ESL6-F1
#
_cell.length_a   1.000
_cell.length_b   1.000
_cell.length_c   1.000
_cell.angle_alpha   90.00
_cell.angle_beta   90.00
_cell.angle_gamma   90.00
#
_symmetry.space_group_name_H-M   'P 1'
#
loop_
_entity.id
_entity.type
_entity.pdbx_description
1 polymer ?
#
loop_
_entity_poly.entity_id
_entity_poly.type
_entity_poly.pdbx_seq_one_letter_code
_entity_poly.pdbx_strand_id
1 'polypeptide(L)'
;MGGSSSKPRVIAYYFGLHMGISGSENDEMVEVQVGGLTAWQGLVSSSQEIYIDEPDLFGGKEREGGIQGTMDVMMGEADQPVNSKLQAMLGGLVPAFRRCCTLFYDGMISVSNPYPKPWTFRWRRALKGWDGDVWYADKAKILLDDDNIHAMNPAHILVQCNTDRRWGRGLPRDRLDLDSYQAAADQLHAEGF
;
A
#
# COMPACT_ATOMS: atom_id res chain seq x y z
N MET A 1 49.56 -28.78 -5.12
CA MET A 1 49.08 -27.66 -5.93
C MET A 1 47.65 -27.36 -5.51
N GLY A 2 47.43 -26.23 -4.84
CA GLY A 2 46.10 -25.83 -4.37
C GLY A 2 45.27 -25.34 -5.56
N GLY A 3 44.21 -26.07 -5.90
CA GLY A 3 43.26 -25.63 -6.91
C GLY A 3 42.53 -24.39 -6.42
N SER A 4 42.71 -23.27 -7.11
CA SER A 4 41.89 -22.08 -6.94
C SER A 4 40.44 -22.45 -7.29
N SER A 5 39.57 -22.60 -6.30
CA SER A 5 38.13 -22.70 -6.58
C SER A 5 37.69 -21.35 -7.16
N SER A 6 37.05 -21.38 -8.33
CA SER A 6 36.40 -20.19 -8.86
C SER A 6 35.27 -19.81 -7.90
N LYS A 7 35.29 -18.58 -7.38
CA LYS A 7 34.16 -18.07 -6.60
C LYS A 7 32.92 -18.09 -7.49
N PRO A 8 31.78 -18.64 -7.03
CA PRO A 8 30.55 -18.61 -7.81
C PRO A 8 30.19 -17.17 -8.17
N ARG A 9 29.69 -16.98 -9.40
CA ARG A 9 29.28 -15.66 -9.91
C ARG A 9 28.02 -15.22 -9.16
N VAL A 10 28.13 -14.15 -8.40
CA VAL A 10 26.99 -13.49 -7.72
C VAL A 10 26.29 -12.59 -8.74
N ILE A 11 25.01 -12.84 -9.01
CA ILE A 11 24.19 -12.07 -9.97
C ILE A 11 23.07 -11.37 -9.21
N ALA A 12 22.95 -10.06 -9.35
CA ALA A 12 21.81 -9.30 -8.83
C ALA A 12 20.73 -9.15 -9.91
N TYR A 13 19.47 -9.27 -9.52
CA TYR A 13 18.31 -9.11 -10.40
C TYR A 13 17.60 -7.80 -10.09
N TYR A 14 17.29 -7.02 -11.13
CA TYR A 14 16.66 -5.71 -11.04
C TYR A 14 15.36 -5.68 -11.83
N PHE A 15 14.29 -5.16 -11.23
CA PHE A 15 12.95 -5.13 -11.82
C PHE A 15 12.35 -3.74 -11.68
N GLY A 16 11.67 -3.30 -12.75
CA GLY A 16 10.63 -2.28 -12.70
C GLY A 16 9.28 -2.95 -12.44
N LEU A 17 8.62 -2.63 -11.33
CA LEU A 17 7.36 -3.25 -10.89
C LEU A 17 6.29 -2.17 -10.73
N HIS A 18 5.28 -2.20 -11.60
CA HIS A 18 4.06 -1.42 -11.40
C HIS A 18 2.98 -2.28 -10.72
N MET A 19 2.56 -1.89 -9.52
CA MET A 19 1.69 -2.67 -8.65
C MET A 19 0.38 -1.93 -8.39
N GLY A 20 -0.75 -2.58 -8.64
CA GLY A 20 -2.07 -2.06 -8.27
C GLY A 20 -2.40 -2.37 -6.82
N ILE A 21 -2.83 -1.37 -6.05
CA ILE A 21 -3.16 -1.54 -4.62
C ILE A 21 -4.67 -1.47 -4.40
N SER A 22 -5.33 -0.41 -4.86
CA SER A 22 -6.77 -0.21 -4.68
C SER A 22 -7.37 0.68 -5.77
N GLY A 23 -8.66 0.47 -6.06
CA GLY A 23 -9.47 1.32 -6.95
C GLY A 23 -9.94 2.63 -6.32
N SER A 24 -9.24 3.08 -5.29
CA SER A 24 -9.49 4.32 -4.55
C SER A 24 -8.22 4.78 -3.85
N GLU A 25 -8.22 6.04 -3.41
CA GLU A 25 -7.21 6.59 -2.52
C GLU A 25 -7.18 5.86 -1.16
N ASN A 26 -6.00 5.76 -0.55
CA ASN A 26 -5.79 5.26 0.81
C ASN A 26 -5.29 6.40 1.70
N ASP A 27 -5.52 6.30 3.02
CA ASP A 27 -5.05 7.32 3.96
C ASP A 27 -3.53 7.29 4.10
N GLU A 28 -2.98 6.10 4.32
CA GLU A 28 -1.54 5.95 4.51
C GLU A 28 -1.00 4.52 4.24
N MET A 29 0.21 4.44 3.68
CA MET A 29 1.03 3.22 3.66
C MET A 29 1.97 3.24 4.85
N VAL A 30 2.09 2.11 5.54
CA VAL A 30 2.91 2.00 6.75
C VAL A 30 3.97 0.92 6.71
N GLU A 31 3.89 -0.01 5.76
CA GLU A 31 4.86 -1.10 5.65
C GLU A 31 4.91 -1.71 4.26
N VAL A 32 6.13 -2.07 3.85
CA VAL A 32 6.40 -2.96 2.72
C VAL A 32 7.10 -4.20 3.27
N GLN A 33 6.53 -5.37 2.99
CA GLN A 33 7.12 -6.66 3.30
C GLN A 33 7.42 -7.41 2.00
N VAL A 34 8.56 -8.09 1.96
CA VAL A 34 8.95 -8.93 0.84
C VAL A 34 9.42 -10.27 1.37
N GLY A 35 8.82 -11.36 0.89
CA GLY A 35 9.10 -12.71 1.39
C GLY A 35 8.74 -12.90 2.86
N GLY A 36 7.79 -12.13 3.39
CA GLY A 36 7.37 -12.18 4.80
C GLY A 36 8.29 -11.43 5.76
N LEU A 37 9.29 -10.71 5.26
CA LEU A 37 10.18 -9.85 6.06
C LEU A 37 9.90 -8.38 5.74
N THR A 38 9.96 -7.53 6.76
CA THR A 38 9.81 -6.09 6.61
C THR A 38 11.02 -5.51 5.86
N ALA A 39 10.77 -5.00 4.65
CA ALA A 39 11.76 -4.31 3.84
C ALA A 39 11.73 -2.79 4.09
N TRP A 40 10.58 -2.24 4.49
CA TRP A 40 10.45 -0.82 4.78
C TRP A 40 9.29 -0.58 5.76
N GLN A 41 9.49 0.38 6.66
CA GLN A 41 8.46 0.92 7.56
C GLN A 41 8.56 2.44 7.60
N GLY A 42 7.42 3.09 7.73
CA GLY A 42 7.32 4.54 7.81
C GLY A 42 5.88 5.00 7.73
N LEU A 43 5.67 6.27 7.41
CA LEU A 43 4.34 6.84 7.22
C LEU A 43 4.32 7.61 5.89
N VAL A 44 3.56 7.11 4.93
CA VAL A 44 3.33 7.78 3.64
C VAL A 44 1.85 8.12 3.53
N SER A 45 1.50 9.41 3.60
CA SER A 45 0.10 9.88 3.60
C SER A 45 -0.31 10.70 2.36
N SER A 46 0.64 10.93 1.45
CA SER A 46 0.46 11.56 0.14
C SER A 46 1.36 10.89 -0.88
N SER A 47 1.08 11.07 -2.18
CA SER A 47 1.98 10.62 -3.24
C SER A 47 3.39 11.16 -3.03
N GLN A 48 4.37 10.26 -2.99
CA GLN A 48 5.79 10.59 -2.80
C GLN A 48 6.69 9.41 -3.20
N GLU A 49 7.98 9.69 -3.34
CA GLU A 49 9.01 8.66 -3.50
C GLU A 49 9.53 8.23 -2.13
N ILE A 50 9.73 6.93 -1.94
CA ILE A 50 10.50 6.35 -0.83
C ILE A 50 11.68 5.55 -1.37
N TYR A 51 12.71 5.38 -0.54
CA TYR A 51 13.84 4.51 -0.83
C TYR A 51 13.84 3.32 0.12
N ILE A 52 14.02 2.12 -0.43
CA ILE A 52 14.20 0.88 0.31
C ILE A 52 15.68 0.54 0.24
N ASP A 53 16.35 0.42 1.40
CA ASP A 53 17.79 0.12 1.51
C ASP A 53 18.04 -1.10 2.40
N GLU A 54 17.49 -2.24 1.99
CA GLU A 54 17.64 -3.51 2.70
C GLU A 54 18.33 -4.55 1.80
N PRO A 55 19.57 -4.28 1.33
CA PRO A 55 20.26 -5.13 0.36
C PRO A 55 20.62 -6.52 0.89
N ASP A 56 20.56 -6.71 2.21
CA ASP A 56 20.86 -7.96 2.89
C ASP A 56 19.64 -8.62 3.58
N LEU A 57 18.41 -8.16 3.26
CA LEU A 57 17.15 -8.64 3.87
C LEU A 57 17.01 -10.16 3.91
N PHE A 58 17.53 -10.86 2.89
CA PHE A 58 17.49 -12.31 2.75
C PHE A 58 18.83 -12.98 3.09
N GLY A 59 19.62 -12.34 3.96
CA GLY A 59 20.92 -12.81 4.45
C GLY A 59 22.10 -12.49 3.53
N GLY A 60 21.97 -11.43 2.73
CA GLY A 60 23.06 -10.82 1.97
C GLY A 60 23.51 -11.57 0.73
N LYS A 61 24.56 -11.04 0.09
CA LYS A 61 25.03 -11.47 -1.25
C LYS A 61 25.47 -12.94 -1.35
N GLU A 62 25.87 -13.54 -0.23
CA GLU A 62 26.19 -14.97 -0.16
C GLU A 62 24.94 -15.86 -0.10
N ARG A 63 23.77 -15.28 0.17
CA ARG A 63 22.46 -15.90 0.10
C ARG A 63 21.63 -15.29 -1.03
N GLU A 64 20.49 -14.69 -0.70
CA GLU A 64 19.54 -14.16 -1.68
C GLU A 64 19.53 -12.63 -1.77
N GLY A 65 20.50 -11.95 -1.13
CA GLY A 65 20.58 -10.50 -1.10
C GLY A 65 19.42 -9.88 -0.33
N GLY A 66 18.65 -9.02 -0.98
CA GLY A 66 17.58 -8.25 -0.36
C GLY A 66 16.91 -7.31 -1.37
N ILE A 67 16.34 -6.22 -0.87
CA ILE A 67 15.58 -5.24 -1.64
C ILE A 67 16.28 -3.89 -1.55
N GLN A 68 16.64 -3.32 -2.71
CA GLN A 68 17.29 -2.01 -2.75
C GLN A 68 16.84 -1.23 -3.98
N GLY A 69 16.16 -0.11 -3.79
CA GLY A 69 15.58 0.66 -4.90
C GLY A 69 14.62 1.76 -4.49
N THR A 70 14.17 2.54 -5.47
CA THR A 70 13.16 3.58 -5.27
C THR A 70 11.76 3.00 -5.47
N MET A 71 10.81 3.43 -4.66
CA MET A 71 9.39 3.18 -4.84
C MET A 71 8.63 4.49 -4.89
N ASP A 72 7.99 4.76 -6.02
CA ASP A 72 7.04 5.86 -6.16
C ASP A 72 5.69 5.37 -5.64
N VAL A 73 5.23 5.96 -4.53
CA VAL A 73 3.90 5.75 -3.97
C VAL A 73 2.95 6.73 -4.64
N MET A 74 1.96 6.22 -5.38
CA MET A 74 0.95 7.00 -6.08
C MET A 74 -0.40 6.76 -5.39
N MET A 75 -0.84 7.69 -4.56
CA MET A 75 -2.07 7.56 -3.77
C MET A 75 -3.34 7.65 -4.62
N GLY A 76 -3.25 8.22 -5.82
CA GLY A 76 -4.39 8.36 -6.73
C GLY A 76 -5.15 9.66 -6.58
N GLU A 77 -4.50 10.75 -6.16
CA GLU A 77 -5.12 12.07 -6.07
C GLU A 77 -5.77 12.48 -7.40
N ALA A 78 -6.79 13.34 -7.33
CA ALA A 78 -7.56 13.77 -8.50
C ALA A 78 -6.70 14.46 -9.56
N ASP A 79 -5.63 15.13 -9.14
CA ASP A 79 -4.68 15.88 -9.96
C ASP A 79 -3.34 15.15 -10.13
N GLN A 80 -3.22 13.89 -9.72
CA GLN A 80 -1.99 13.09 -9.83
C GLN A 80 -1.40 13.21 -11.26
N PRO A 81 -0.13 13.58 -11.41
CA PRO A 81 0.52 13.68 -12.71
C PRO A 81 0.88 12.30 -13.26
N VAL A 82 1.24 12.24 -14.55
CA VAL A 82 1.82 11.03 -15.12
C VAL A 82 3.18 10.80 -14.46
N ASN A 83 3.40 9.60 -13.91
CA ASN A 83 4.70 9.23 -13.37
C ASN A 83 5.72 9.06 -14.51
N SER A 84 6.82 9.82 -14.45
CA SER A 84 7.81 9.87 -15.51
C SER A 84 8.61 8.57 -15.67
N LYS A 85 8.91 7.86 -14.57
CA LYS A 85 9.66 6.59 -14.61
C LYS A 85 8.79 5.48 -15.19
N LEU A 86 7.52 5.42 -14.80
CA LEU A 86 6.54 4.51 -15.36
C LEU A 86 6.27 4.79 -16.84
N GLN A 87 6.21 6.07 -17.24
CA GLN A 87 6.11 6.45 -18.64
C GLN A 87 7.32 5.99 -19.45
N ALA A 88 8.53 6.14 -18.90
CA ALA A 88 9.75 5.66 -19.53
C ALA A 88 9.77 4.14 -19.69
N MET A 89 9.25 3.39 -18.70
CA MET A 89 9.16 1.93 -18.76
C MET A 89 8.16 1.43 -19.80
N LEU A 90 6.95 1.98 -19.84
CA LEU A 90 5.87 1.51 -20.72
C LEU A 90 5.99 2.04 -22.15
N GLY A 91 6.51 3.26 -22.32
CA GLY A 91 6.50 3.99 -23.58
C GLY A 91 5.10 4.45 -24.01
N GLY A 92 5.04 5.35 -25.00
CA GLY A 92 3.79 5.81 -25.60
C GLY A 92 2.87 6.60 -24.65
N LEU A 93 1.56 6.41 -24.81
CA LEU A 93 0.54 7.05 -23.99
C LEU A 93 0.32 6.26 -22.69
N VAL A 94 0.61 6.88 -21.55
CA VAL A 94 0.48 6.27 -20.22
C VAL A 94 -0.52 7.08 -19.40
N PRO A 95 -1.50 6.44 -18.74
CA PRO A 95 -2.44 7.15 -17.88
C PRO A 95 -1.75 7.62 -16.61
N ALA A 96 -2.29 8.67 -15.99
CA ALA A 96 -1.82 9.15 -14.70
C ALA A 96 -2.32 8.32 -13.50
N PHE A 97 -3.08 7.24 -13.74
CA PHE A 97 -3.68 6.37 -12.71
C PHE A 97 -4.43 7.10 -11.57
N ARG A 98 -5.04 8.24 -11.89
CA ARG A 98 -5.87 9.00 -10.95
C ARG A 98 -7.01 8.16 -10.40
N ARG A 99 -7.37 8.40 -9.13
CA ARG A 99 -8.38 7.67 -8.36
C ARG A 99 -8.06 6.20 -8.09
N CYS A 100 -6.85 5.75 -8.40
CA CYS A 100 -6.33 4.43 -8.05
C CYS A 100 -5.05 4.59 -7.25
N CYS A 101 -4.90 3.82 -6.17
CA CYS A 101 -3.62 3.73 -5.50
C CYS A 101 -2.76 2.69 -6.23
N THR A 102 -1.58 3.11 -6.67
CA THR A 102 -0.60 2.25 -7.33
C THR A 102 0.81 2.52 -6.76
N LEU A 103 1.72 1.58 -6.97
CA LEU A 103 3.13 1.72 -6.64
C LEU A 103 3.97 1.47 -7.88
N PHE A 104 5.07 2.20 -8.03
CA PHE A 104 6.09 1.87 -9.02
C PHE A 104 7.45 1.70 -8.34
N TYR A 105 7.95 0.46 -8.28
CA TYR A 105 9.28 0.15 -7.76
C TYR A 105 10.28 -0.03 -8.90
N ASP A 106 11.49 0.50 -8.73
CA ASP A 106 12.62 0.26 -9.62
C ASP A 106 13.88 0.01 -8.79
N GLY A 107 14.40 -1.21 -8.86
CA GLY A 107 15.59 -1.61 -8.11
C GLY A 107 15.85 -3.11 -8.03
N MET A 108 16.80 -3.47 -7.18
CA MET A 108 17.21 -4.84 -6.90
C MET A 108 16.10 -5.59 -6.16
N ILE A 109 15.76 -6.79 -6.61
CA ILE A 109 14.74 -7.64 -5.97
C ILE A 109 15.32 -8.88 -5.29
N SER A 110 16.54 -9.26 -5.66
CA SER A 110 17.22 -10.45 -5.17
C SER A 110 18.64 -10.55 -5.72
N VAL A 111 19.43 -11.40 -5.09
CA VAL A 111 20.74 -11.86 -5.55
C VAL A 111 20.72 -13.38 -5.69
N SER A 112 21.35 -13.92 -6.73
CA SER A 112 21.52 -15.36 -7.00
C SER A 112 20.23 -16.19 -7.17
N ASN A 113 19.05 -15.59 -6.99
CA ASN A 113 17.74 -16.19 -7.20
C ASN A 113 16.91 -15.30 -8.16
N PRO A 114 16.56 -15.76 -9.38
CA PRO A 114 15.81 -14.93 -10.34
C PRO A 114 14.34 -14.74 -9.98
N TYR A 115 13.81 -15.48 -9.00
CA TYR A 115 12.39 -15.48 -8.69
C TYR A 115 12.03 -14.36 -7.70
N PRO A 116 11.15 -13.42 -8.07
CA PRO A 116 10.65 -12.41 -7.14
C PRO A 116 9.92 -13.08 -5.97
N LYS A 117 10.26 -12.70 -4.74
CA LYS A 117 9.51 -13.10 -3.56
C LYS A 117 8.18 -12.33 -3.48
N PRO A 118 7.15 -12.84 -2.80
CA PRO A 118 5.88 -12.14 -2.64
C PRO A 118 6.04 -10.78 -1.95
N TRP A 119 5.39 -9.75 -2.49
CA TRP A 119 5.31 -8.42 -1.88
C TRP A 119 3.96 -8.27 -1.18
N THR A 120 3.98 -7.81 0.06
CA THR A 120 2.79 -7.48 0.85
C THR A 120 2.94 -6.09 1.43
N PHE A 121 1.81 -5.41 1.60
CA PHE A 121 1.78 -4.02 2.02
C PHE A 121 0.78 -3.85 3.14
N ARG A 122 1.11 -3.00 4.10
CA ARG A 122 0.17 -2.59 5.15
C ARG A 122 -0.28 -1.16 4.88
N TRP A 123 -1.59 -1.02 4.77
CA TRP A 123 -2.28 0.23 4.51
C TRP A 123 -3.28 0.50 5.61
N ARG A 124 -3.56 1.78 5.85
CA ARG A 124 -4.67 2.21 6.69
C ARG A 124 -5.59 3.09 5.85
N ARG A 125 -6.89 2.91 6.08
CA ARG A 125 -7.94 3.63 5.37
C ARG A 125 -9.17 3.76 6.26
N ALA A 126 -9.61 4.99 6.49
CA ALA A 126 -10.80 5.37 7.21
C ALA A 126 -11.49 6.60 6.58
N LEU A 127 -10.71 7.58 6.08
CA LEU A 127 -11.22 8.88 5.62
C LEU A 127 -11.09 9.07 4.11
N LYS A 128 -10.10 8.45 3.46
CA LYS A 128 -9.95 8.51 2.00
C LYS A 128 -10.64 7.34 1.28
N GLY A 129 -10.87 7.57 -0.01
CA GLY A 129 -11.36 6.54 -0.93
C GLY A 129 -12.83 6.19 -0.77
N TRP A 130 -13.64 7.02 -0.10
CA TRP A 130 -15.10 6.88 -0.10
C TRP A 130 -15.71 7.23 -1.47
N ASP A 131 -16.83 6.59 -1.80
CA ASP A 131 -17.67 7.00 -2.93
C ASP A 131 -18.56 8.17 -2.48
N GLY A 132 -18.04 9.40 -2.68
CA GLY A 132 -18.58 10.63 -2.10
C GLY A 132 -17.98 10.94 -0.72
N ASP A 133 -18.64 11.81 0.03
CA ASP A 133 -18.14 12.24 1.35
C ASP A 133 -18.13 11.09 2.36
N VAL A 134 -17.20 11.13 3.31
CA VAL A 134 -17.15 10.19 4.44
C VAL A 134 -18.42 10.32 5.27
N TRP A 135 -19.14 9.22 5.47
CA TRP A 135 -20.27 9.22 6.39
C TRP A 135 -19.76 9.30 7.83
N TYR A 136 -20.25 10.29 8.58
CA TYR A 136 -19.93 10.50 10.00
C TYR A 136 -18.41 10.47 10.31
N ALA A 137 -17.67 11.35 9.63
CA ALA A 137 -16.20 11.34 9.56
C ALA A 137 -15.50 11.36 10.94
N ASP A 138 -16.01 12.14 11.89
CA ASP A 138 -15.41 12.31 13.22
C ASP A 138 -15.33 11.01 14.03
N LYS A 139 -16.09 9.97 13.64
CA LYS A 139 -16.07 8.64 14.28
C LYS A 139 -15.44 7.54 13.43
N ALA A 140 -15.00 7.87 12.21
CA ALA A 140 -14.53 6.87 11.24
C ALA A 140 -13.17 6.28 11.62
N LYS A 141 -12.29 7.07 12.23
CA LYS A 141 -10.95 6.66 12.66
C LYS A 141 -10.95 6.42 14.17
N ILE A 142 -10.47 5.27 14.60
CA ILE A 142 -10.29 4.92 16.00
C ILE A 142 -8.79 4.73 16.22
N LEU A 143 -8.24 5.40 17.23
CA LEU A 143 -6.83 5.29 17.63
C LEU A 143 -6.73 4.32 18.80
N LEU A 144 -5.88 3.31 18.66
CA LEU A 144 -5.65 2.24 19.63
C LEU A 144 -4.15 2.15 19.95
N ASP A 145 -3.81 1.50 21.06
CA ASP A 145 -2.42 1.24 21.48
C ASP A 145 -1.60 2.54 21.52
N ASP A 146 -2.02 3.51 22.35
CA ASP A 146 -1.39 4.84 22.46
C ASP A 146 -1.18 5.52 21.09
N ASP A 147 -2.24 5.53 20.29
CA ASP A 147 -2.28 6.05 18.91
C ASP A 147 -1.39 5.34 17.89
N ASN A 148 -0.72 4.24 18.25
CA ASN A 148 0.14 3.49 17.32
C ASN A 148 -0.66 2.69 16.29
N ILE A 149 -1.91 2.33 16.60
CA ILE A 149 -2.81 1.61 15.70
C ILE A 149 -3.93 2.54 15.25
N HIS A 150 -4.04 2.75 13.94
CA HIS A 150 -5.14 3.48 13.32
C HIS A 150 -6.13 2.47 12.72
N ALA A 151 -7.26 2.25 13.40
CA ALA A 151 -8.33 1.39 12.95
C ALA A 151 -9.44 2.19 12.27
N MET A 152 -10.19 1.52 11.39
CA MET A 152 -11.45 2.04 10.86
C MET A 152 -12.59 1.49 11.69
N ASN A 153 -13.49 2.36 12.14
CA ASN A 153 -14.67 1.98 12.89
C ASN A 153 -15.50 0.94 12.10
N PRO A 154 -15.82 -0.22 12.69
CA PRO A 154 -16.57 -1.27 11.99
C PRO A 154 -17.93 -0.83 11.46
N ALA A 155 -18.63 0.10 12.12
CA ALA A 155 -19.90 0.64 11.60
C ALA A 155 -19.69 1.31 10.23
N HIS A 156 -18.60 2.07 10.07
CA HIS A 156 -18.24 2.73 8.82
C HIS A 156 -17.87 1.73 7.73
N ILE A 157 -17.19 0.64 8.08
CA ILE A 157 -16.89 -0.46 7.14
C ILE A 157 -18.20 -1.00 6.56
N LEU A 158 -19.18 -1.29 7.42
CA LEU A 158 -20.48 -1.81 6.99
C LEU A 158 -21.26 -0.81 6.14
N VAL A 159 -21.28 0.48 6.53
CA VAL A 159 -21.91 1.52 5.71
C VAL A 159 -21.26 1.57 4.34
N GLN A 160 -19.93 1.61 4.26
CA GLN A 160 -19.22 1.67 2.98
C GLN A 160 -19.46 0.44 2.11
N CYS A 161 -19.42 -0.77 2.68
CA CYS A 161 -19.75 -2.02 1.98
C CYS A 161 -21.17 -1.98 1.37
N ASN A 162 -22.13 -1.34 2.04
CA ASN A 162 -23.48 -1.22 1.53
C ASN A 162 -23.62 -0.11 0.47
N THR A 163 -22.90 1.01 0.61
CA THR A 163 -23.17 2.20 -0.20
C THR A 163 -22.21 2.42 -1.37
N ASP A 164 -20.98 1.90 -1.32
CA ASP A 164 -20.00 2.12 -2.38
C ASP A 164 -20.46 1.48 -3.69
N ARG A 165 -20.54 2.26 -4.77
CA ARG A 165 -21.02 1.79 -6.08
C ARG A 165 -19.95 1.10 -6.91
N ARG A 166 -18.67 1.20 -6.53
CA ARG A 166 -17.55 0.62 -7.30
C ARG A 166 -17.29 -0.83 -6.91
N TRP A 167 -17.38 -1.16 -5.63
CA TRP A 167 -17.07 -2.49 -5.10
C TRP A 167 -18.09 -3.02 -4.08
N GLY A 168 -18.91 -2.15 -3.51
CA GLY A 168 -19.95 -2.52 -2.54
C GLY A 168 -21.28 -2.85 -3.20
N ARG A 169 -22.36 -2.79 -2.42
CA ARG A 169 -23.73 -3.05 -2.90
C ARG A 169 -24.34 -1.88 -3.68
N GLY A 170 -23.73 -0.69 -3.63
CA GLY A 170 -24.24 0.51 -4.31
C GLY A 170 -25.60 1.00 -3.84
N LEU A 171 -26.03 0.66 -2.62
CA LEU A 171 -27.30 1.12 -2.07
C LEU A 171 -27.25 2.62 -1.78
N PRO A 172 -28.32 3.36 -2.08
CA PRO A 172 -28.49 4.71 -1.55
C PRO A 172 -28.46 4.71 -0.02
N ARG A 173 -27.88 5.76 0.59
CA ARG A 173 -27.73 5.88 2.05
C ARG A 173 -29.07 5.87 2.80
N ASP A 174 -30.14 6.37 2.17
CA ASP A 174 -31.50 6.39 2.73
C ASP A 174 -32.15 4.99 2.84
N ARG A 175 -31.50 3.95 2.31
CA ARG A 175 -31.88 2.54 2.49
C ARG A 175 -31.29 1.91 3.75
N LEU A 176 -30.43 2.65 4.46
CA LEU A 176 -29.85 2.23 5.73
C LEU A 176 -30.54 2.98 6.88
N ASP A 177 -30.71 2.29 8.00
CA ASP A 177 -31.10 2.91 9.28
C ASP A 177 -29.88 3.65 9.86
N LEU A 178 -29.61 4.85 9.35
CA LEU A 178 -28.40 5.60 9.71
C LEU A 178 -28.38 6.01 11.18
N ASP A 179 -29.53 6.19 11.83
CA ASP A 179 -29.60 6.51 13.25
C ASP A 179 -29.05 5.34 14.08
N SER A 180 -29.44 4.10 13.73
CA SER A 180 -28.90 2.89 14.34
C SER A 180 -27.39 2.73 14.08
N TYR A 181 -26.93 3.00 12.85
CA TYR A 181 -25.50 2.96 12.53
C TYR A 181 -24.71 4.06 13.27
N GLN A 182 -25.26 5.26 13.44
CA GLN A 182 -24.63 6.34 14.20
C GLN A 182 -24.47 5.96 15.68
N ALA A 183 -25.52 5.43 16.30
CA ALA A 183 -25.47 4.95 17.68
C ALA A 183 -24.41 3.84 17.86
N ALA A 184 -24.32 2.91 16.91
CA ALA A 184 -23.28 1.88 16.92
C ALA A 184 -21.87 2.47 16.74
N ALA A 185 -21.70 3.41 15.80
CA ALA A 185 -20.43 4.07 15.56
C ALA A 185 -19.93 4.83 16.79
N ASP A 186 -20.83 5.52 17.49
CA ASP A 186 -20.51 6.22 18.75
C ASP A 186 -20.06 5.26 19.83
N GLN A 187 -20.78 4.14 20.02
CA GLN A 187 -20.43 3.13 21.01
C GLN A 187 -19.05 2.52 20.71
N LEU A 188 -18.82 2.06 19.48
CA LEU A 188 -17.55 1.44 19.07
C LEU A 188 -16.36 2.40 19.23
N HIS A 189 -16.55 3.67 18.86
CA HIS A 189 -15.52 4.68 19.04
C HIS A 189 -15.25 4.99 20.52
N ALA A 190 -16.28 5.01 21.37
CA ALA A 190 -16.11 5.23 22.80
C ALA A 190 -15.40 4.04 23.50
N GLU A 191 -15.62 2.83 23.00
CA GLU A 191 -15.00 1.61 23.52
C GLU A 191 -13.56 1.38 23.02
N GLY A 192 -13.17 2.00 21.90
CA GLY A 192 -11.88 1.74 21.27
C GLY A 192 -11.83 0.36 20.60
N PHE A 193 -12.86 0.01 19.84
CA PHE A 193 -12.99 -1.27 19.13
C PHE A 193 -12.76 -1.16 17.62
#